data_AF-A0A251T0G9-F1
#
_entry.id   AF-A0A251T0G9-F1
#
_cell.length_a   1.000
_cell.length_b   1.000
_cell.length_c   1.000
_cell.angle_alpha   90.00
_cell.angle_beta   90.00
_cell.angle_gamma   90.00
#
_symmetry.space_group_name_H-M   'P 1'
#
loop_
_entity.id
_entity.type
_entity.pdbx_description
1 polymer ?
#
loop_
_entity_poly.entity_id
_entity_poly.type
_entity_poly.pdbx_seq_one_letter_code
_entity_poly.pdbx_strand_id
1 'polypeptide(L)'
;MVMILACFDGSDAYALAKKVGRYKQIKRTEGVSSTDIVGRILASMEDKQVNGECNGMGTNLETHLKSKHASNFLPTSRRIVQFSNAKGPGPNARVVYIDGGFDLFHAGHVEILKNARQLGDFLLVGVYTDQTVSQQRGAHFPLMHLHERSLSITTFNISLVVHGTVSETNYSPNAMVDPYKVPKSMGIFRTLESPKNITTTSVAERIKANHEIYQKRNAKKEASEKKFYEERKYISGD
;
A
#
# COMPACT_ATOMS: atom_id res chain seq x y z
N MET A 1 19.09 -8.16 -6.13
CA MET A 1 19.15 -8.01 -7.61
C MET A 1 19.51 -6.58 -7.98
N VAL A 2 20.68 -6.35 -8.58
CA VAL A 2 21.12 -5.04 -9.07
C VAL A 2 20.48 -4.81 -10.44
N MET A 3 19.64 -3.79 -10.57
CA MET A 3 19.11 -3.39 -11.88
C MET A 3 20.07 -2.34 -12.44
N ILE A 4 20.92 -2.76 -13.37
CA ILE A 4 21.78 -1.84 -14.12
C ILE A 4 20.92 -1.30 -15.25
N LEU A 5 20.68 0.01 -15.24
CA LEU A 5 20.02 0.68 -16.35
C LEU A 5 21.05 0.84 -17.47
N ALA A 6 20.91 0.07 -18.53
CA ALA A 6 21.77 0.15 -19.70
C ALA A 6 21.07 0.95 -20.80
N CYS A 7 21.83 1.78 -21.51
CA CYS A 7 21.43 2.36 -22.78
C CYS A 7 21.27 1.25 -23.84
N PHE A 8 20.66 1.57 -24.97
CA PHE A 8 20.40 0.60 -26.04
C PHE A 8 21.69 -0.02 -26.62
N ASP A 9 22.82 0.67 -26.46
CA ASP A 9 24.17 0.25 -26.85
C ASP A 9 24.90 -0.57 -25.76
N GLY A 10 24.22 -0.89 -24.65
CA GLY A 10 24.80 -1.61 -23.52
C GLY A 10 25.64 -0.75 -22.58
N SER A 11 25.79 0.55 -22.85
CA SER A 11 26.54 1.46 -21.98
C SER A 11 25.77 1.76 -20.69
N ASP A 12 26.50 1.99 -19.60
CA ASP A 12 25.91 2.36 -18.31
C ASP A 12 25.32 3.77 -18.38
N ALA A 13 24.00 3.89 -18.19
CA ALA A 13 23.29 5.17 -18.26
C ALA A 13 23.81 6.21 -17.24
N TYR A 14 24.53 5.77 -16.19
CA TYR A 14 25.10 6.64 -15.15
C TYR A 14 26.63 6.77 -15.23
N ALA A 15 27.26 6.35 -16.32
CA ALA A 15 28.72 6.33 -16.47
C ALA A 15 29.38 7.69 -16.17
N LEU A 16 28.82 8.79 -16.67
CA LEU A 16 29.34 10.13 -16.42
C LEU A 16 29.29 10.51 -14.93
N ALA A 17 28.16 10.26 -14.27
CA ALA A 17 27.97 10.56 -12.85
C ALA A 17 28.90 9.73 -11.96
N LYS A 18 29.12 8.46 -12.31
CA LYS A 18 30.09 7.58 -11.64
C LYS A 18 31.52 8.07 -11.82
N LYS A 19 31.89 8.47 -13.05
CA LYS A 19 33.23 8.98 -13.38
C LYS A 19 33.59 10.23 -12.59
N VAL A 20 32.64 11.14 -12.37
CA VAL A 20 32.86 12.38 -11.58
C VAL A 20 32.63 12.20 -10.08
N GLY A 21 32.46 10.96 -9.59
CA GLY A 21 32.29 10.66 -8.17
C GLY A 21 30.96 11.15 -7.57
N ARG A 22 29.95 11.47 -8.39
CA ARG A 22 28.64 11.99 -7.95
C ARG A 22 27.53 10.93 -8.00
N TYR A 23 27.88 9.65 -7.93
CA TYR A 23 26.93 8.54 -7.90
C TYR A 23 27.02 7.80 -6.57
N LYS A 24 25.87 7.56 -5.93
CA LYS A 24 25.78 6.74 -4.71
C LYS A 24 24.67 5.71 -4.88
N GLN A 25 25.03 4.43 -4.75
CA GLN A 25 24.07 3.34 -4.80
C GLN A 25 23.55 3.03 -3.40
N ILE A 26 22.24 2.85 -3.29
CA ILE A 26 21.58 2.35 -2.07
C ILE A 26 21.02 0.95 -2.33
N LYS A 27 20.92 0.15 -1.28
CA LYS A 27 20.28 -1.17 -1.36
C LYS A 27 18.79 -1.00 -1.66
N ARG A 28 18.22 -1.95 -2.41
CA ARG A 28 16.76 -2.01 -2.60
C ARG A 28 16.06 -2.28 -1.26
N THR A 29 14.85 -1.76 -1.13
CA THR A 29 13.95 -2.12 -0.05
C THR A 29 13.39 -3.50 -0.33
N GLU A 30 13.69 -4.46 0.54
CA GLU A 30 13.19 -5.84 0.41
C GLU A 30 11.70 -5.93 0.75
N GLY A 31 10.96 -6.74 -0.01
CA GLY A 31 9.58 -7.12 0.27
C GLY A 31 8.51 -6.21 -0.34
N VAL A 32 8.87 -5.14 -1.07
CA VAL A 32 7.90 -4.25 -1.73
C VAL A 32 8.41 -3.79 -3.10
N SER A 33 7.55 -3.88 -4.12
CA SER A 33 7.79 -3.26 -5.44
C SER A 33 6.47 -2.76 -6.03
N SER A 34 6.51 -1.81 -6.96
CA SER A 34 5.30 -1.33 -7.64
C SER A 34 4.57 -2.47 -8.37
N THR A 35 5.31 -3.39 -8.99
CA THR A 35 4.74 -4.56 -9.67
C THR A 35 4.04 -5.51 -8.70
N ASP A 36 4.62 -5.74 -7.52
CA ASP A 36 4.02 -6.56 -6.47
C ASP A 36 2.70 -5.95 -5.96
N ILE A 37 2.68 -4.65 -5.68
CA ILE A 37 1.48 -3.93 -5.25
C ILE A 37 0.39 -3.97 -6.33
N VAL A 38 0.76 -3.78 -7.61
CA VAL A 38 -0.18 -3.91 -8.73
C VAL A 38 -0.76 -5.32 -8.80
N GLY A 39 0.07 -6.36 -8.62
CA GLY A 39 -0.39 -7.75 -8.56
C GLY A 39 -1.43 -7.97 -7.46
N ARG A 40 -1.17 -7.48 -6.25
CA ARG A 40 -2.14 -7.55 -5.13
C ARG A 40 -3.45 -6.83 -5.44
N ILE A 41 -3.38 -5.65 -6.06
CA ILE A 41 -4.57 -4.88 -6.47
C ILE A 41 -5.41 -5.67 -7.47
N LEU A 42 -4.78 -6.22 -8.52
CA LEU A 42 -5.50 -6.97 -9.55
C LEU A 42 -6.15 -8.23 -8.95
N ALA A 43 -5.43 -9.01 -8.15
CA ALA A 43 -5.96 -10.19 -7.47
C ALA A 43 -7.17 -9.86 -6.58
N SER A 44 -7.09 -8.78 -5.80
CA SER A 44 -8.19 -8.35 -4.91
C SER A 44 -9.49 -7.96 -5.64
N MET A 45 -9.41 -7.66 -6.94
CA MET A 45 -10.52 -7.21 -7.78
C MET A 45 -11.11 -8.33 -8.65
N GLU A 46 -10.34 -9.38 -8.93
CA GLU A 46 -10.79 -10.57 -9.67
C GLU A 46 -11.76 -11.41 -8.82
N ASP A 47 -11.49 -11.55 -7.51
CA ASP A 47 -12.37 -12.27 -6.58
C ASP A 47 -13.77 -11.66 -6.44
N LYS A 48 -13.94 -10.35 -6.74
CA LYS A 48 -15.25 -9.69 -6.75
C LYS A 48 -16.19 -10.18 -7.85
N GLN A 49 -15.65 -10.76 -8.93
CA GLN A 49 -16.47 -11.24 -10.04
C GLN A 49 -16.97 -12.68 -9.85
N VAL A 50 -16.30 -13.48 -9.01
CA VAL A 50 -16.64 -14.91 -8.83
C VAL A 50 -17.77 -15.11 -7.82
N ASN A 51 -17.91 -14.24 -6.82
CA ASN A 51 -18.97 -14.35 -5.79
C ASN A 51 -20.36 -13.86 -6.24
N GLY A 52 -20.58 -13.65 -7.54
CA GLY A 52 -21.88 -13.27 -8.13
C GLY A 52 -22.81 -14.46 -8.42
N GLU A 53 -22.30 -15.70 -8.42
CA GLU A 53 -23.11 -16.89 -8.69
C GLU A 53 -22.68 -18.07 -7.80
N CYS A 54 -23.69 -18.76 -7.26
CA CYS A 54 -23.73 -20.07 -6.60
C CYS A 54 -23.55 -20.18 -5.05
N ASN A 55 -24.63 -20.70 -4.44
CA ASN A 55 -24.73 -21.26 -3.09
C ASN A 55 -23.86 -22.52 -2.96
N GLY A 56 -23.21 -22.68 -1.80
CA GLY A 56 -23.05 -23.99 -1.15
C GLY A 56 -21.69 -24.70 -1.29
N MET A 57 -21.23 -25.20 -0.14
CA MET A 57 -20.16 -26.19 0.07
C MET A 57 -18.71 -25.66 -0.03
N GLY A 58 -18.25 -25.08 1.09
CA GLY A 58 -16.85 -24.79 1.35
C GLY A 58 -16.00 -26.05 1.25
N THR A 59 -15.04 -26.04 0.34
CA THR A 59 -13.94 -27.00 0.30
C THR A 59 -12.63 -26.25 0.22
N ASN A 60 -11.57 -26.87 0.77
CA ASN A 60 -10.22 -26.40 1.11
C ASN A 60 -9.37 -25.73 0.00
N LEU A 61 -9.97 -25.00 -0.94
CA LEU A 61 -9.28 -24.31 -2.04
C LEU A 61 -8.88 -22.85 -1.67
N GLU A 62 -9.57 -22.23 -0.70
CA GLU A 62 -9.27 -20.85 -0.24
C GLU A 62 -7.87 -20.68 0.34
N THR A 63 -7.26 -21.76 0.84
CA THR A 63 -5.94 -21.73 1.48
C THR A 63 -4.78 -21.66 0.49
N HIS A 64 -4.99 -21.96 -0.80
CA HIS A 64 -3.89 -22.03 -1.78
C HIS A 64 -3.66 -20.71 -2.54
N LEU A 65 -4.68 -19.86 -2.72
CA LEU A 65 -4.57 -18.58 -3.44
C LEU A 65 -3.98 -17.44 -2.59
N LYS A 66 -4.12 -17.50 -1.25
CA LYS A 66 -3.50 -16.53 -0.32
C LYS A 66 -1.97 -16.51 -0.38
N SER A 67 -1.33 -17.53 -0.99
CA SER A 67 0.12 -17.75 -0.94
C SER A 67 0.93 -16.99 -2.00
N LYS A 68 0.39 -16.72 -3.20
CA LYS A 68 1.22 -16.18 -4.30
C LYS A 68 1.52 -14.68 -4.22
N HIS A 69 0.68 -13.91 -3.53
CA HIS A 69 0.79 -12.45 -3.42
C HIS A 69 0.77 -11.95 -1.96
N ALA A 70 1.09 -12.84 -1.01
CA ALA A 70 1.33 -12.45 0.37
C ALA A 70 2.57 -11.56 0.46
N SER A 71 2.56 -10.59 1.39
CA SER A 71 3.74 -9.74 1.57
C SER A 71 4.92 -10.56 2.08
N ASN A 72 6.02 -10.50 1.34
CA ASN A 72 7.32 -11.03 1.78
C ASN A 72 8.10 -10.02 2.64
N PHE A 73 7.40 -9.01 3.16
CA PHE A 73 8.01 -7.98 3.99
C PHE A 73 8.41 -8.57 5.35
N LEU A 74 9.70 -8.50 5.68
CA LEU A 74 10.22 -8.91 6.99
C LEU A 74 10.30 -7.71 7.94
N PRO A 75 9.40 -7.61 8.93
CA PRO A 75 9.50 -6.59 9.97
C PRO A 75 10.66 -6.94 10.90
N THR A 76 11.65 -6.07 10.98
CA THR A 76 12.73 -6.18 11.98
C THR A 76 12.66 -4.98 12.91
N SER A 77 13.03 -5.16 14.18
CA SER A 77 13.15 -4.07 15.15
C SER A 77 14.04 -2.95 14.61
N ARG A 78 15.13 -3.30 13.91
CA ARG A 78 16.01 -2.35 13.23
C ARG A 78 15.28 -1.45 12.24
N ARG A 79 14.39 -2.01 11.41
CA ARG A 79 13.60 -1.20 10.46
C ARG A 79 12.67 -0.24 11.21
N ILE A 80 11.96 -0.72 12.23
CA ILE A 80 11.05 0.15 13.01
C ILE A 80 11.81 1.32 13.63
N VAL A 81 12.95 1.05 14.28
CA VAL A 81 13.79 2.09 14.90
C VAL A 81 14.38 3.07 13.88
N GLN A 82 14.71 2.60 12.67
CA GLN A 82 15.23 3.49 11.61
C GLN A 82 14.22 4.55 11.15
N PHE A 83 12.93 4.25 11.26
CA PHE A 83 11.89 5.17 10.83
C PHE A 83 11.18 5.86 12.01
N SER A 84 11.29 5.36 13.24
CA SER A 84 10.59 5.94 14.40
C SER A 84 11.31 7.14 15.02
N ASN A 85 10.53 8.13 15.47
CA ASN A 85 11.00 9.19 16.35
C ASN A 85 10.94 8.70 17.80
N ALA A 86 12.08 8.42 18.42
CA ALA A 86 12.15 7.85 19.78
C ALA A 86 11.83 8.85 20.92
N LYS A 87 11.28 10.03 20.62
CA LYS A 87 11.00 11.07 21.62
C LYS A 87 9.53 10.98 22.03
N GLY A 88 9.26 10.84 23.33
CA GLY A 88 7.92 10.93 23.89
C GLY A 88 7.39 12.37 23.95
N PRO A 89 6.10 12.56 24.30
CA PRO A 89 5.55 13.90 24.50
C PRO A 89 6.24 14.61 25.67
N GLY A 90 6.51 15.91 25.51
CA GLY A 90 7.03 16.74 26.59
C GLY A 90 5.98 16.97 27.69
N PRO A 91 6.40 17.49 28.87
CA PRO A 91 5.46 17.88 29.92
C PRO A 91 4.46 18.90 29.36
N ASN A 92 3.17 18.68 29.61
CA ASN A 92 2.04 19.50 29.11
C ASN A 92 1.84 19.54 27.58
N ALA A 93 2.50 18.66 26.82
CA ALA A 93 2.29 18.57 25.37
C ALA A 93 0.85 18.15 25.04
N ARG A 94 0.22 18.84 24.08
CA ARG A 94 -1.09 18.43 23.57
C ARG A 94 -0.94 17.23 22.66
N VAL A 95 -1.41 16.07 23.13
CA VAL A 95 -1.41 14.82 22.37
C VAL A 95 -2.65 14.74 21.49
N VAL A 96 -2.46 14.48 20.20
CA VAL A 96 -3.52 14.22 19.22
C VAL A 96 -3.46 12.75 18.84
N TYR A 97 -4.57 12.03 19.00
CA TYR A 97 -4.72 10.66 18.53
C TYR A 97 -5.56 10.61 17.27
N ILE A 98 -5.13 9.82 16.30
CA ILE A 98 -5.89 9.48 15.10
C ILE A 98 -5.62 8.03 14.72
N ASP A 99 -6.65 7.31 14.31
CA ASP A 99 -6.52 5.92 13.90
C ASP A 99 -7.24 5.58 12.60
N GLY A 100 -6.84 4.46 12.02
CA GLY A 100 -7.40 4.01 10.76
C GLY A 100 -6.66 2.84 10.12
N GLY A 101 -7.18 2.45 8.95
CA GLY A 101 -6.58 1.40 8.12
C GLY A 101 -5.31 1.85 7.41
N PHE A 102 -5.22 3.10 6.93
CA PHE A 102 -4.04 3.65 6.23
C PHE A 102 -3.48 2.76 5.09
N ASP A 103 -4.36 2.05 4.39
CA ASP A 103 -3.99 1.12 3.32
C ASP A 103 -3.69 1.85 1.99
N LEU A 104 -2.75 1.33 1.20
CA LEU A 104 -2.13 2.03 0.06
C LEU A 104 -1.86 3.51 0.36
N PHE A 105 -1.00 3.77 1.34
CA PHE A 105 -0.77 5.12 1.87
C PHE A 105 -0.60 6.19 0.78
N HIS A 106 -1.55 7.14 0.71
CA HIS A 106 -1.70 8.07 -0.40
C HIS A 106 -1.93 9.52 0.06
N ALA A 107 -2.00 10.45 -0.90
CA ALA A 107 -2.10 11.89 -0.64
C ALA A 107 -3.26 12.30 0.29
N GLY A 108 -4.39 11.58 0.27
CA GLY A 108 -5.49 11.80 1.23
C GLY A 108 -5.06 11.61 2.68
N HIS A 109 -4.37 10.52 3.01
CA HIS A 109 -3.83 10.29 4.36
C HIS A 109 -2.82 11.36 4.76
N VAL A 110 -1.97 11.80 3.82
CA VAL A 110 -0.98 12.87 4.05
C VAL A 110 -1.66 14.16 4.51
N GLU A 111 -2.72 14.59 3.83
CA GLU A 111 -3.44 15.83 4.21
C GLU A 111 -4.13 15.69 5.57
N ILE A 112 -4.81 14.56 5.83
CA ILE A 112 -5.46 14.33 7.13
C ILE A 112 -4.43 14.33 8.27
N LEU A 113 -3.30 13.63 8.10
CA LEU A 113 -2.26 13.56 9.13
C LEU A 113 -1.57 14.91 9.33
N LYS A 114 -1.37 15.69 8.26
CA LYS A 114 -0.87 17.05 8.34
C LYS A 114 -1.82 17.95 9.13
N ASN A 115 -3.12 17.86 8.87
CA ASN A 115 -4.14 18.61 9.60
C ASN A 115 -4.20 18.19 11.07
N ALA A 116 -4.14 16.88 11.35
CA ALA A 116 -4.09 16.37 12.73
C ALA A 116 -2.83 16.86 13.48
N ARG A 117 -1.68 16.88 12.81
CA ARG A 117 -0.40 17.35 13.38
C ARG A 117 -0.45 18.81 13.83
N GLN A 118 -1.25 19.66 13.18
CA GLN A 118 -1.40 21.08 13.53
C GLN A 118 -2.23 21.29 14.80
N LEU A 119 -2.94 20.27 15.28
CA LEU A 119 -3.84 20.40 16.43
C LEU A 119 -3.17 20.16 17.78
N GLY A 120 -1.90 19.77 17.80
CA GLY A 120 -1.15 19.56 19.04
C GLY A 120 0.33 19.38 18.81
N ASP A 121 1.05 19.10 19.88
CA ASP A 121 2.51 19.03 19.89
C ASP A 121 3.01 17.62 19.57
N PHE A 122 2.17 16.61 19.82
CA PHE A 122 2.50 15.20 19.65
C PHE A 122 1.38 14.48 18.89
N LEU A 123 1.72 13.81 17.78
CA LEU A 123 0.76 13.04 16.97
C LEU A 123 0.97 11.54 17.16
N LEU A 124 -0.04 10.90 17.75
CA LEU A 124 -0.13 9.46 17.95
C LEU A 124 -1.04 8.85 16.88
N VAL A 125 -0.53 7.89 16.11
CA VAL A 125 -1.28 7.26 15.03
C VAL A 125 -1.54 5.78 15.31
N GLY A 126 -2.80 5.39 15.46
CA GLY A 126 -3.23 4.00 15.62
C GLY A 126 -3.44 3.31 14.27
N VAL A 127 -2.80 2.18 14.04
CA VAL A 127 -2.92 1.42 12.79
C VAL A 127 -3.68 0.13 13.05
N TYR A 128 -4.85 0.00 12.40
CA TYR A 128 -5.70 -1.18 12.55
C TYR A 128 -5.03 -2.45 12.10
N THR A 129 -5.32 -3.57 12.77
CA THR A 129 -4.87 -4.91 12.35
C THR A 129 -5.42 -5.28 10.97
N ASP A 130 -4.76 -6.22 10.28
CA ASP A 130 -5.25 -6.70 8.97
C ASP A 130 -6.63 -7.35 9.09
N GLN A 131 -6.90 -8.04 10.21
CA GLN A 131 -8.18 -8.66 10.53
C GLN A 131 -9.29 -7.60 10.69
N THR A 132 -9.02 -6.54 11.45
CA THR A 132 -9.98 -5.43 11.64
C THR A 132 -10.32 -4.77 10.31
N VAL A 133 -9.32 -4.48 9.47
CA VAL A 133 -9.56 -3.85 8.17
C VAL A 133 -10.34 -4.78 7.24
N SER A 134 -10.02 -6.08 7.23
CA SER A 134 -10.72 -7.10 6.45
C SER A 134 -12.20 -7.22 6.85
N GLN A 135 -12.49 -7.23 8.15
CA GLN A 135 -13.86 -7.26 8.67
C GLN A 135 -14.66 -6.01 8.29
N GLN A 136 -14.03 -4.83 8.28
CA GLN A 136 -14.69 -3.57 7.97
C GLN A 136 -14.89 -3.33 6.46
N ARG A 137 -13.97 -3.81 5.62
CA ARG A 137 -13.91 -3.44 4.19
C ARG A 137 -14.04 -4.61 3.23
N GLY A 138 -14.02 -5.84 3.73
CA GLY A 138 -14.11 -7.09 2.95
C GLY A 138 -12.81 -7.90 2.96
N ALA A 139 -12.94 -9.19 2.64
CA ALA A 139 -11.89 -10.21 2.76
C ALA A 139 -10.57 -9.85 2.05
N HIS A 140 -10.62 -9.09 0.95
CA HIS A 140 -9.45 -8.74 0.14
C HIS A 140 -8.69 -7.50 0.63
N PHE A 141 -9.16 -6.85 1.70
CA PHE A 141 -8.43 -5.76 2.36
C PHE A 141 -7.81 -6.23 3.68
N PRO A 142 -6.70 -5.61 4.11
CA PRO A 142 -5.94 -4.58 3.43
C PRO A 142 -5.02 -5.15 2.33
N LEU A 143 -4.71 -4.33 1.32
CA LEU A 143 -3.77 -4.68 0.25
C LEU A 143 -2.32 -4.71 0.75
N MET A 144 -2.01 -3.83 1.69
CA MET A 144 -0.72 -3.77 2.39
C MET A 144 -0.89 -4.32 3.80
N HIS A 145 0.00 -5.22 4.23
CA HIS A 145 -0.02 -5.78 5.58
C HIS A 145 0.32 -4.73 6.64
N LEU A 146 -0.06 -5.00 7.89
CA LEU A 146 0.10 -4.09 9.03
C LEU A 146 1.50 -3.44 9.11
N HIS A 147 2.56 -4.23 8.91
CA HIS A 147 3.93 -3.73 8.99
C HIS A 147 4.31 -2.81 7.83
N GLU A 148 3.82 -3.09 6.61
CA GLU A 148 4.05 -2.23 5.45
C GLU A 148 3.33 -0.89 5.62
N ARG A 149 2.08 -0.92 6.13
CA ARG A 149 1.29 0.28 6.44
C ARG A 149 1.96 1.10 7.54
N SER A 150 2.41 0.45 8.61
CA SER A 150 3.09 1.11 9.72
C SER A 150 4.35 1.85 9.26
N LEU A 151 5.20 1.22 8.43
CA LEU A 151 6.40 1.88 7.89
C LEU A 151 6.09 3.02 6.93
N SER A 152 5.04 2.86 6.11
CA SER A 152 4.58 3.92 5.20
C SER A 152 4.20 5.18 5.97
N ILE A 153 3.50 5.01 7.09
CA ILE A 153 3.08 6.08 8.00
C ILE A 153 4.30 6.68 8.72
N THR A 154 5.16 5.84 9.30
CA THR A 154 6.30 6.28 10.12
C THR A 154 7.30 7.15 9.35
N THR A 155 7.34 7.05 8.00
CA THR A 155 8.18 7.90 7.16
C THR A 155 7.76 9.38 7.17
N PHE A 156 6.53 9.68 7.59
CA PHE A 156 6.04 11.05 7.74
C PHE A 156 6.40 11.61 9.12
N ASN A 157 6.32 12.94 9.29
CA ASN A 157 6.64 13.65 10.53
C ASN A 157 5.62 13.36 11.66
N ILE A 158 5.56 12.10 12.06
CA ILE A 158 4.66 11.51 13.04
C ILE A 158 5.51 11.21 14.28
N SER A 159 4.91 11.44 15.44
CA SER A 159 5.61 11.33 16.71
C SER A 159 5.68 9.88 17.16
N LEU A 160 4.58 9.13 17.04
CA LEU A 160 4.54 7.71 17.41
C LEU A 160 3.44 6.97 16.64
N VAL A 161 3.73 5.72 16.25
CA VAL A 161 2.78 4.82 15.60
C VAL A 161 2.50 3.64 16.53
N VAL A 162 1.23 3.37 16.80
CA VAL A 162 0.77 2.23 17.61
C VAL A 162 0.25 1.15 16.67
N HIS A 163 0.85 -0.03 16.74
CA HIS A 163 0.47 -1.16 15.92
C HIS A 163 -0.69 -1.92 16.55
N GLY A 164 -1.63 -2.37 15.72
CA GLY A 164 -2.65 -3.32 16.12
C GLY A 164 -3.73 -2.73 17.00
N THR A 165 -4.08 -1.47 16.78
CA THR A 165 -5.28 -0.91 17.41
C THR A 165 -6.49 -1.66 16.87
N VAL A 166 -7.39 -2.02 17.77
CA VAL A 166 -8.69 -2.58 17.42
C VAL A 166 -9.72 -1.51 17.71
N SER A 167 -10.66 -1.30 16.79
CA SER A 167 -11.92 -0.68 17.18
C SER A 167 -12.52 -1.60 18.24
N GLU A 168 -12.75 -1.13 19.46
CA GLU A 168 -13.36 -1.91 20.56
C GLU A 168 -14.85 -2.23 20.30
N THR A 169 -15.20 -2.57 19.06
CA THR A 169 -16.45 -3.24 18.72
C THR A 169 -16.29 -4.70 19.11
N ASN A 170 -16.43 -4.99 20.40
CA ASN A 170 -16.66 -6.35 20.86
C ASN A 170 -17.94 -6.87 20.20
N TYR A 171 -17.73 -7.77 19.23
CA TYR A 171 -18.65 -8.72 18.63
C TYR A 171 -20.08 -8.73 19.18
N SER A 172 -20.95 -7.93 18.56
CA SER A 172 -22.34 -8.32 18.35
C SER A 172 -22.77 -7.81 16.98
N PRO A 173 -23.21 -8.68 16.05
CA PRO A 173 -23.59 -8.29 14.68
C PRO A 173 -24.65 -7.19 14.60
N ASN A 174 -25.36 -6.92 15.69
CA ASN A 174 -26.54 -6.04 15.74
C ASN A 174 -26.36 -4.77 16.59
N ALA A 175 -25.22 -4.56 17.24
CA ALA A 175 -25.00 -3.35 18.04
C ALA A 175 -24.03 -2.42 17.30
N MET A 176 -24.59 -1.46 16.56
CA MET A 176 -23.84 -0.39 15.90
C MET A 176 -23.34 0.62 16.95
N VAL A 177 -22.39 0.18 17.79
CA VAL A 177 -21.76 1.03 18.80
C VAL A 177 -20.72 1.89 18.10
N ASP A 178 -20.90 3.20 18.19
CA ASP A 178 -19.93 4.18 17.71
C ASP A 178 -18.58 4.00 18.42
N PRO A 179 -17.48 3.65 17.72
CA PRO A 179 -16.18 3.43 18.33
C PRO A 179 -15.61 4.70 18.98
N TYR A 180 -16.12 5.88 18.60
CA TYR A 180 -15.71 7.16 19.17
C TYR A 180 -16.69 7.67 20.25
N LYS A 181 -17.58 6.83 20.79
CA LYS A 181 -18.54 7.23 21.83
C LYS A 181 -17.86 7.85 23.05
N VAL A 182 -16.82 7.21 23.57
CA VAL A 182 -16.07 7.68 24.74
C VAL A 182 -15.44 9.06 24.50
N PRO A 183 -14.59 9.27 23.46
CA PRO A 183 -14.01 10.59 23.23
C PRO A 183 -15.05 11.66 22.87
N LYS A 184 -16.20 11.30 22.26
CA LYS A 184 -17.33 12.21 22.05
C LYS A 184 -17.97 12.64 23.37
N SER A 185 -18.25 11.69 24.28
CA SER A 185 -18.82 12.01 25.60
C SER A 185 -17.88 12.86 26.47
N MET A 186 -16.57 12.73 26.26
CA MET A 186 -15.56 13.54 26.93
C MET A 186 -15.37 14.93 26.30
N GLY A 187 -16.02 15.23 25.17
CA GLY A 187 -15.88 16.50 24.47
C GLY A 187 -14.50 16.70 23.80
N ILE A 188 -13.71 15.63 23.64
CA ILE A 188 -12.36 15.69 23.07
C ILE A 188 -12.31 15.23 21.60
N PHE A 189 -13.39 14.66 21.08
CA PHE A 189 -13.49 14.22 19.69
C PHE A 189 -13.61 15.39 18.72
N ARG A 190 -12.88 15.32 17.61
CA ARG A 190 -12.98 16.28 16.50
C ARG A 190 -12.91 15.55 15.16
N THR A 191 -13.87 15.84 14.28
CA THR A 191 -13.84 15.38 12.89
C THR A 191 -12.85 16.22 12.07
N LEU A 192 -12.04 15.56 11.25
CA LEU A 192 -11.16 16.20 10.28
C LEU A 192 -11.58 15.80 8.87
N GLU A 193 -11.88 16.80 8.05
CA GLU A 193 -12.18 16.58 6.64
C GLU A 193 -10.90 16.53 5.81
N SER A 194 -10.82 15.56 4.90
CA SER A 194 -9.77 15.53 3.89
C SER A 194 -10.17 16.44 2.73
N PRO A 195 -9.31 17.39 2.32
CA PRO A 195 -9.57 18.18 1.12
C PRO A 195 -9.48 17.36 -0.17
N LYS A 196 -8.98 16.11 -0.10
CA LYS A 196 -8.81 15.21 -1.24
C LYS A 196 -9.76 14.02 -1.13
N ASN A 197 -10.45 13.71 -2.23
CA ASN A 197 -11.38 12.57 -2.38
C ASN A 197 -10.68 11.25 -2.77
N ILE A 198 -9.36 11.17 -2.67
CA ILE A 198 -8.60 9.96 -3.00
C ILE A 198 -8.73 8.93 -1.87
N THR A 199 -9.04 7.70 -2.24
CA THR A 199 -9.22 6.56 -1.33
C THR A 199 -8.45 5.37 -1.84
N THR A 200 -8.19 4.37 -0.98
CA THR A 200 -7.61 3.10 -1.40
C THR A 200 -8.39 2.47 -2.56
N THR A 201 -9.73 2.54 -2.52
CA THR A 201 -10.60 2.01 -3.59
C THR A 201 -10.42 2.77 -4.90
N SER A 202 -10.42 4.11 -4.88
CA SER A 202 -10.27 4.89 -6.12
C SER A 202 -8.86 4.78 -6.70
N VAL A 203 -7.83 4.58 -5.87
CA VAL A 203 -6.47 4.25 -6.32
C VAL A 203 -6.45 2.89 -7.02
N ALA A 204 -7.05 1.86 -6.42
CA ALA A 204 -7.12 0.52 -7.00
C ALA A 204 -7.85 0.51 -8.35
N GLU A 205 -8.99 1.20 -8.45
CA GLU A 205 -9.77 1.33 -9.69
C GLU A 205 -8.98 2.02 -10.80
N ARG A 206 -8.27 3.11 -10.48
CA ARG A 206 -7.40 3.81 -11.45
C ARG A 206 -6.27 2.93 -11.95
N ILE A 207 -5.67 2.13 -11.07
CA ILE A 207 -4.60 1.19 -11.45
C ILE A 207 -5.15 0.11 -12.37
N LYS A 208 -6.32 -0.45 -12.06
CA LYS A 208 -6.98 -1.44 -12.92
C LYS A 208 -7.29 -0.88 -14.31
N ALA A 209 -7.94 0.28 -14.40
CA ALA A 209 -8.27 0.90 -15.68
C ALA A 209 -7.01 1.15 -16.54
N ASN A 210 -5.94 1.66 -15.93
CA ASN A 210 -4.66 1.86 -16.62
C ASN A 210 -4.01 0.54 -17.05
N HIS A 211 -4.13 -0.51 -16.23
CA HIS A 211 -3.59 -1.82 -16.53
C HIS A 211 -4.30 -2.46 -17.73
N GLU A 212 -5.63 -2.36 -17.81
CA GLU A 212 -6.41 -2.85 -18.96
C GLU A 212 -6.01 -2.12 -20.27
N ILE A 213 -5.80 -0.81 -20.21
CA ILE A 213 -5.30 -0.03 -21.36
C ILE A 213 -3.91 -0.50 -21.77
N TYR A 214 -3.02 -0.70 -20.80
CA TYR A 214 -1.67 -1.21 -21.05
C TYR A 214 -1.69 -2.59 -21.73
N GLN A 215 -2.49 -3.53 -21.21
CA GLN A 215 -2.63 -4.87 -21.79
C GLN A 215 -3.13 -4.81 -23.24
N LYS A 216 -4.17 -4.02 -23.53
CA LYS A 216 -4.69 -3.83 -24.90
C LYS A 216 -3.62 -3.28 -25.84
N ARG A 217 -2.79 -2.35 -25.38
CA ARG A 217 -1.68 -1.80 -26.17
C ARG A 217 -0.58 -2.84 -26.40
N ASN A 218 -0.24 -3.63 -25.38
CA ASN A 218 0.79 -4.66 -25.50
C ASN A 218 0.37 -5.78 -26.46
N ALA A 219 -0.88 -6.25 -26.37
CA ALA A 219 -1.43 -7.24 -27.29
C ALA A 219 -1.41 -6.76 -28.76
N LYS A 220 -1.74 -5.48 -29.00
CA LYS A 220 -1.60 -4.88 -30.34
C LYS A 220 -0.16 -4.87 -30.82
N LYS A 221 0.77 -4.48 -29.95
CA LYS A 221 2.21 -4.45 -30.26
C LYS A 221 2.75 -5.84 -30.56
N GLU A 222 2.43 -6.83 -29.73
CA GLU A 222 2.81 -8.24 -29.93
C GLU A 222 2.25 -8.80 -31.24
N ALA A 223 0.98 -8.50 -31.56
CA ALA A 223 0.38 -8.90 -32.83
C ALA A 223 1.08 -8.25 -34.04
N SER A 224 1.46 -6.97 -33.95
CA SER A 224 2.23 -6.28 -34.98
C SER A 224 3.65 -6.82 -35.12
N GLU A 225 4.34 -7.09 -34.01
CA GLU A 225 5.68 -7.70 -34.01
C GLU A 225 5.64 -9.12 -34.59
N LYS A 226 4.66 -9.93 -34.21
CA LYS A 226 4.47 -11.27 -34.77
C LYS A 226 4.27 -11.23 -36.28
N LYS A 227 3.40 -10.35 -36.78
CA LYS A 227 3.22 -10.12 -38.23
C LYS A 227 4.53 -9.71 -38.91
N PHE A 228 5.27 -8.77 -38.31
CA PHE A 228 6.55 -8.31 -38.84
C PHE A 228 7.59 -9.44 -38.97
N TYR A 229 7.67 -10.34 -37.98
CA TYR A 229 8.60 -11.48 -38.04
C TYR A 229 8.12 -12.61 -38.96
N GLU A 230 6.81 -12.83 -39.08
CA GLU A 230 6.23 -13.78 -40.05
C GLU A 230 6.42 -13.33 -41.51
N GLU A 231 6.36 -12.02 -41.77
CA GLU A 231 6.55 -11.43 -43.10
C GLU A 231 8.04 -11.33 -43.51
N ARG A 232 8.98 -11.43 -42.56
CA ARG A 232 10.41 -11.45 -42.88
C ARG A 232 10.83 -12.81 -43.46
N LYS A 233 11.01 -12.85 -44.78
CA LYS A 233 11.91 -13.84 -45.40
C LYS A 233 13.32 -13.62 -44.86
N TYR A 234 13.90 -14.65 -44.27
CA TYR A 234 15.28 -14.67 -43.80
C TYR A 234 16.20 -14.32 -44.98
N ILE A 235 16.91 -13.19 -44.90
CA ILE A 235 18.02 -12.92 -45.81
C ILE A 235 19.22 -13.61 -45.18
N SER A 236 19.60 -14.77 -45.71
CA SER A 236 20.91 -15.36 -45.40
C SER A 236 21.97 -14.38 -45.87
N GLY A 237 22.79 -13.87 -44.94
CA GLY A 237 23.95 -13.07 -45.30
C GLY A 237 24.96 -13.96 -46.02
N ASP A 238 25.35 -13.53 -47.23
CA ASP A 238 26.54 -13.99 -47.94
C ASP A 238 27.83 -13.55 -47.22
#